data_AF-A8ZS64-F1
#
_entry.id   AF-A8ZS64-F1
#
_cell.length_a   1.000
_cell.length_b   1.000
_cell.length_c   1.000
_cell.angle_alpha   90.00
_cell.angle_beta   90.00
_cell.angle_gamma   90.00
#
_symmetry.space_group_name_H-M   'P 1'
#
loop_
_entity.id
_entity.type
_entity.pdbx_description
1 polymer ?
#
loop_
_entity_poly.entity_id
_entity_poly.type
_entity_poly.pdbx_seq_one_letter_code
_entity_poly.pdbx_strand_id
1 'polypeptide(L)' 'MPTIDELKAQLAALEEKLEEARARMPAHSTKPLTMRTLLDLEDERDALLGKIEKAGKE' A
#
# COMPACT_ATOMS: atom_id res chain seq x y z
N MET A 1 -18.98 7.72 0.10
CA MET A 1 -17.62 7.42 0.61
C MET A 1 -17.52 5.91 0.74
N PRO A 2 -16.39 5.27 0.41
CA PRO A 2 -16.21 3.85 0.71
C PRO A 2 -16.34 3.62 2.22
N THR A 3 -16.94 2.50 2.59
CA THR A 3 -17.06 2.03 3.98
C THR A 3 -15.69 1.63 4.54
N ILE A 4 -15.58 1.54 5.87
CA ILE A 4 -14.36 1.04 6.54
C ILE A 4 -13.97 -0.34 6.02
N ASP A 5 -14.93 -1.23 5.80
CA ASP A 5 -14.66 -2.58 5.28
C ASP A 5 -14.15 -2.55 3.84
N GLU A 6 -14.69 -1.67 2.98
CA GLU A 6 -14.15 -1.46 1.63
C GLU A 6 -12.74 -0.88 1.64
N LEU A 7 -12.43 0.02 2.59
CA LEU A 7 -11.08 0.58 2.74
C LEU A 7 -10.08 -0.48 3.25
N LYS A 8 -10.50 -1.35 4.17
CA LYS A 8 -9.68 -2.47 4.66
C LYS A 8 -9.42 -3.51 3.56
N ALA A 9 -10.42 -3.82 2.73
CA ALA A 9 -10.25 -4.72 1.60
C ALA A 9 -9.27 -4.15 0.57
N GLN A 10 -9.34 -2.84 0.29
CA GLN A 10 -8.37 -2.15 -0.56
C GLN A 10 -6.96 -2.17 0.02
N LEU A 11 -6.82 -1.96 1.33
CA LEU A 11 -5.54 -2.03 2.03
C LEU A 11 -4.92 -3.43 1.92
N ALA A 12 -5.68 -4.49 2.18
CA ALA A 12 -5.20 -5.86 2.08
C ALA A 12 -4.73 -6.22 0.66
N ALA A 13 -5.46 -5.80 -0.37
CA ALA A 13 -5.07 -6.00 -1.77
C ALA A 13 -3.81 -5.21 -2.15
N LEU A 14 -3.57 -4.05 -1.53
CA LEU A 14 -2.38 -3.25 -1.73
C LEU A 14 -1.15 -3.84 -1.03
N GLU A 15 -1.34 -4.39 0.17
CA GLU A 15 -0.30 -5.11 0.92
C GLU A 15 0.17 -6.36 0.17
N GLU A 16 -0.74 -7.12 -0.44
CA GLU A 16 -0.39 -8.27 -1.29
C GLU A 16 0.49 -7.85 -2.48
N LYS A 17 0.14 -6.75 -3.16
CA LYS A 17 0.94 -6.20 -4.26
C LYS A 17 2.32 -5.72 -3.81
N LEU A 18 2.41 -5.12 -2.61
CA LEU A 18 3.68 -4.70 -2.02
C LEU A 18 4.57 -5.91 -1.72
N GLU A 19 4.02 -6.97 -1.14
CA GLU A 19 4.75 -8.21 -0.88
C GLU A 19 5.24 -8.87 -2.17
N GLU A 20 4.40 -8.95 -3.20
CA GLU A 20 4.83 -9.45 -4.52
C GLU A 20 5.94 -8.59 -5.13
N ALA A 21 5.82 -7.27 -5.06
CA ALA A 21 6.82 -6.34 -5.58
C ALA A 21 8.13 -6.45 -4.80
N ARG A 22 8.08 -6.62 -3.47
CA ARG A 22 9.24 -6.87 -2.61
C ARG A 22 9.88 -8.23 -2.90
N ALA A 23 9.09 -9.29 -3.06
CA ALA A 23 9.59 -10.64 -3.35
C ALA A 23 10.28 -10.73 -4.72
N ARG A 24 9.83 -9.93 -5.70
CA ARG A 24 10.49 -9.82 -7.01
C ARG A 24 11.74 -8.94 -6.98
N MET A 25 12.00 -8.19 -5.91
CA MET A 25 13.22 -7.40 -5.78
C MET A 25 14.39 -8.26 -5.29
N PRO A 26 15.56 -8.19 -5.97
CA PRO A 26 16.80 -8.68 -5.39
C PRO A 26 17.10 -7.96 -4.07
N ALA A 27 17.62 -8.69 -3.07
CA ALA A 27 17.89 -8.20 -1.70
C ALA A 27 18.77 -6.92 -1.62
N HIS A 28 19.43 -6.53 -2.72
CA HIS A 28 20.26 -5.32 -2.83
C HIS A 28 19.96 -4.52 -4.11
N SER A 29 18.75 -4.62 -4.66
CA SER A 29 18.40 -3.96 -5.91
C SER A 29 18.13 -2.47 -5.73
N THR A 30 19.02 -1.63 -6.24
CA THR A 30 18.91 -0.17 -6.30
C THR A 30 18.26 0.33 -7.61
N LYS A 31 17.50 -0.53 -8.32
CA LYS A 31 16.90 -0.13 -9.60
C LYS A 31 15.85 0.97 -9.39
N PRO A 32 16.03 2.18 -9.94
CA PRO A 32 15.17 3.34 -9.65
C PRO A 32 13.70 3.13 -10.00
N LEU A 33 13.41 2.36 -11.06
CA LEU A 33 12.04 2.09 -11.50
C LEU A 33 11.27 1.18 -10.52
N THR A 34 11.96 0.22 -9.90
CA THR A 34 11.35 -0.68 -8.92
C THR A 34 11.15 0.02 -7.57
N MET A 35 12.13 0.84 -7.17
CA MET A 35 12.00 1.75 -6.02
C MET A 35 10.83 2.72 -6.19
N ARG A 36 10.67 3.34 -7.37
CA ARG A 36 9.57 4.26 -7.63
C ARG A 36 8.20 3.59 -7.49
N THR A 37 8.05 2.39 -8.06
CA THR A 37 6.81 1.61 -7.97
C THR A 37 6.46 1.28 -6.52
N LEU A 38 7.46 0.91 -5.71
CA LEU A 38 7.24 0.64 -4.29
C LEU A 38 6.90 1.90 -3.50
N LEU A 39 7.56 3.02 -3.80
CA LEU A 39 7.26 4.30 -3.14
C LEU A 39 5.82 4.74 -3.42
N ASP A 40 5.37 4.63 -4.67
CA ASP A 40 4.01 4.99 -5.06
C ASP A 40 2.97 4.07 -4.36
N LEU A 41 3.29 2.77 -4.20
CA LEU A 41 2.45 1.84 -3.44
C LEU A 41 2.46 2.11 -1.93
N GLU A 42 3.59 2.54 -1.36
CA GLU A 42 3.71 2.93 0.05
C GLU A 42 2.92 4.21 0.34
N ASP A 43 2.99 5.21 -0.54
CA ASP A 43 2.20 6.44 -0.44
C ASP A 43 0.68 6.15 -0.50
N GLU A 44 0.26 5.23 -1.38
CA GLU A 44 -1.15 4.80 -1.49
C GLU A 44 -1.63 4.08 -0.22
N ARG A 45 -0.77 3.25 0.39
CA ARG A 45 -1.05 2.56 1.65
C ARG A 45 -1.26 3.55 2.78
N ASP A 46 -0.37 4.53 2.90
CA ASP A 46 -0.44 5.53 3.96
C ASP A 46 -1.69 6.42 3.81
N ALA A 47 -2.06 6.75 2.57
CA ALA A 47 -3.31 7.46 2.28
C ALA A 47 -4.56 6.63 2.66
N LEU A 48 -4.57 5.31 2.42
CA LEU A 48 -5.66 4.42 2.82
C LEU A 48 -5.75 4.28 4.34
N LEU A 49 -4.62 4.10 5.03
CA LEU A 49 -4.56 4.05 6.49
C LEU A 49 -5.11 5.34 7.11
N GLY A 50 -4.74 6.50 6.58
CA GLY A 50 -5.27 7.78 7.03
C GLY A 50 -6.79 7.93 6.83
N LYS A 51 -7.36 7.32 5.79
CA LYS A 51 -8.82 7.28 5.58
C LYS A 51 -9.50 6.34 6.57
N ILE A 52 -8.91 5.18 6.84
CA ILE A 52 -9.42 4.20 7.82
C ILE A 52 -9.42 4.80 9.22
N GLU A 53 -8.32 5.46 9.63
CA GLU A 53 -8.21 6.05 10.96
C GLU A 53 -9.24 7.17 11.16
N LYS A 54 -9.48 7.99 10.14
CA LYS A 54 -10.52 9.03 10.18
C LYS A 54 -11.92 8.43 10.28
N ALA A 55 -12.21 7.42 9.47
CA ALA A 55 -13.52 6.77 9.47
C ALA A 55 -13.81 6.00 10.78
N GLY A 56 -12.78 5.46 11.45
CA GLY A 56 -12.92 4.76 12.74
C GLY A 56 -12.97 5.66 13.97
N LYS A 57 -12.76 6.97 13.82
CA LYS A 57 -12.86 7.98 14.90
C LYS A 57 -14.23 8.69 14.95
N GLU A 58 -15.11 8.41 13.99
CA GLU A 58 -16.51 8.88 13.95
C GLU A 58 -17.45 7.89 14.63
#